data_AF-A0A3N5NNN3-F1
#
_entry.id   AF-A0A3N5NNN3-F1
#
_cell.length_a   1.000
_cell.length_b   1.000
_cell.length_c   1.000
_cell.angle_alpha   90.00
_cell.angle_beta   90.00
_cell.angle_gamma   90.00
#
_symmetry.space_group_name_H-M   'P 1'
#
loop_
_entity.id
_entity.type
_entity.pdbx_description
1 polymer ?
#
loop_
_entity_poly.entity_id
_entity_poly.type
_entity_poly.pdbx_seq_one_letter_code
_entity_poly.pdbx_strand_id
1 'polypeptide(L)'
;SDVVAGAPGYDGPAGANAGRTTVYHGAAGAPTQDEGVVITGTIAETAGDVNGDGFSDVVVGDETTSAASVYYGSPTGLPAAADWTWGLNADHILGSAAGDVNGDGYADVLVLGGQSAYLFLGSAAGLASSSPVWSATVQQDYSNPGDVGTAGDVNGDGFSDVVVGSRNAVTARVYYGSPTGLAGAADWTATSTDGYGSTMGTAGDVNGDGYADVLVAGNSAVYAYYGDVAGLTSGTPDWSYAVAGSLNDPCTAATAGDVNGDGYADVIVGAPSANNRAGKVYLFLGSATGLDAPLLELGGQANYDQFGSSVATAGDVNGDGYADVIVGAPETDQPYQSYAGRAYLYYGSSMGLRSGQEPWTYERASVQYLGKHVAGAGDVDGDGFADLLINAVYTHYWPEQDWTILQHGNDGGGRLALARQTRGDGSPTVVQPWGRSTRDSFAVLLHAVNPLGRGRARLQLQACPPGTPFGHASCQAYTAANWTEVVDAAGVDLAEMAEWLQEDTLYRWRARLLYDSPFNPRGPWHRFLGQGQEADVRAGRLATDLRITMTMMPTEELTLPAQITYTLSYVAAGGPAAGVVISDILPASLDNVE
;
A
#
# COMPACT_ATOMS: atom_id res chain seq x y z
N SER A 1 -5.42 -40.63 -8.44
CA SER A 1 -5.09 -41.34 -9.68
C SER A 1 -3.72 -40.85 -10.12
N ASP A 2 -2.73 -41.73 -10.09
CA ASP A 2 -1.34 -41.40 -10.40
C ASP A 2 -1.18 -40.86 -11.82
N VAL A 3 -0.28 -39.89 -11.99
CA VAL A 3 0.40 -39.62 -13.26
C VAL A 3 1.89 -39.42 -12.97
N VAL A 4 2.71 -40.30 -13.56
CA VAL A 4 4.16 -40.16 -13.71
C VAL A 4 4.44 -39.78 -15.16
N ALA A 5 5.26 -38.75 -15.38
CA ALA A 5 6.16 -38.56 -16.53
C ALA A 5 6.97 -37.28 -16.25
N GLY A 6 8.29 -37.17 -16.38
CA GLY A 6 9.33 -37.96 -17.01
C GLY A 6 10.37 -36.95 -17.50
N ALA A 7 11.61 -37.01 -17.03
CA ALA A 7 12.68 -36.18 -17.57
C ALA A 7 13.06 -36.66 -18.99
N PRO A 8 13.43 -35.74 -19.90
CA PRO A 8 14.40 -36.09 -20.92
C PRO A 8 15.60 -35.14 -20.90
N GLY A 9 16.77 -35.76 -21.09
CA GLY A 9 18.03 -35.08 -21.30
C GLY A 9 18.16 -34.43 -22.68
N TYR A 10 19.22 -33.62 -22.73
CA TYR A 10 19.88 -32.93 -23.84
C TYR A 10 19.82 -33.56 -25.25
N ASP A 11 19.57 -32.74 -26.28
CA ASP A 11 20.39 -32.59 -27.52
C ASP A 11 19.78 -31.63 -28.58
N GLY A 12 20.53 -30.60 -29.00
CA GLY A 12 20.50 -30.04 -30.38
C GLY A 12 19.70 -28.74 -30.68
N PRO A 13 20.05 -27.99 -31.77
CA PRO A 13 20.22 -26.53 -31.73
C PRO A 13 19.17 -25.66 -32.48
N ALA A 14 19.27 -24.35 -32.22
CA ALA A 14 18.81 -23.19 -32.99
C ALA A 14 17.29 -22.95 -33.15
N GLY A 15 16.82 -21.86 -32.52
CA GLY A 15 15.70 -21.05 -33.02
C GLY A 15 14.35 -21.28 -32.35
N ALA A 16 14.13 -20.65 -31.19
CA ALA A 16 12.82 -20.15 -30.77
C ALA A 16 12.98 -19.20 -29.57
N ASN A 17 13.28 -17.93 -29.84
CA ASN A 17 13.05 -16.85 -28.89
C ASN A 17 11.54 -16.63 -28.78
N ALA A 18 10.95 -17.04 -27.66
CA ALA A 18 9.70 -16.51 -27.14
C ALA A 18 9.68 -16.85 -25.64
N GLY A 19 9.90 -15.83 -24.79
CA GLY A 19 9.74 -15.96 -23.35
C GLY A 19 8.34 -16.48 -23.04
N ARG A 20 8.27 -17.60 -22.31
CA ARG A 20 7.02 -18.14 -21.78
C ARG A 20 6.99 -17.86 -20.28
N THR A 21 6.09 -16.96 -19.89
CA THR A 21 5.62 -16.78 -18.51
C THR A 21 4.96 -18.08 -18.04
N THR A 22 5.35 -18.58 -16.87
CA THR A 22 4.69 -19.74 -16.25
C THR A 22 4.28 -19.36 -14.82
N VAL A 23 3.02 -19.61 -14.49
CA VAL A 23 2.41 -19.36 -13.17
C VAL A 23 2.03 -20.72 -12.58
N TYR A 24 2.39 -20.97 -11.32
CA TYR A 24 2.02 -22.17 -10.59
C TYR A 24 1.28 -21.80 -9.28
N HIS A 25 0.36 -22.66 -8.81
CA HIS A 25 -0.45 -22.42 -7.61
C HIS A 25 -0.40 -23.64 -6.66
N GLY A 26 -0.25 -23.44 -5.33
CA GLY A 26 -0.88 -24.36 -4.37
C GLY A 26 -0.50 -24.36 -2.86
N ALA A 27 -1.51 -24.05 -2.04
CA ALA A 27 -2.02 -24.72 -0.81
C ALA A 27 -1.37 -24.50 0.59
N ALA A 28 -2.27 -24.39 1.58
CA ALA A 28 -2.10 -23.71 2.88
C ALA A 28 -1.34 -24.44 4.02
N GLY A 29 -0.59 -23.64 4.79
CA GLY A 29 -0.21 -23.89 6.19
C GLY A 29 1.30 -23.71 6.46
N ALA A 30 1.68 -22.56 7.05
CA ALA A 30 3.01 -21.93 7.05
C ALA A 30 3.35 -21.31 5.67
N PRO A 31 4.18 -20.25 5.57
CA PRO A 31 4.55 -19.65 4.29
C PRO A 31 5.47 -20.63 3.55
N THR A 32 4.87 -21.70 3.04
CA THR A 32 5.49 -22.60 2.10
C THR A 32 5.65 -21.81 0.83
N GLN A 33 6.90 -21.62 0.40
CA GLN A 33 7.39 -21.12 -0.89
C GLN A 33 6.39 -21.27 -2.06
N ASP A 34 5.31 -20.49 -2.06
CA ASP A 34 4.31 -20.42 -3.11
C ASP A 34 4.78 -19.29 -4.04
N GLU A 35 4.78 -19.60 -5.33
CA GLU A 35 5.41 -18.76 -6.34
C GLU A 35 4.63 -17.45 -6.51
N GLY A 36 5.17 -16.39 -5.91
CA GLY A 36 4.86 -15.00 -6.23
C GLY A 36 4.90 -14.73 -7.74
N VAL A 37 4.16 -13.71 -8.19
CA VAL A 37 4.27 -13.24 -9.58
C VAL A 37 5.73 -12.86 -9.83
N VAL A 38 6.38 -13.57 -10.77
CA VAL A 38 7.76 -13.28 -11.17
C VAL A 38 7.71 -12.25 -12.30
N ILE A 39 8.16 -11.03 -12.00
CA ILE A 39 8.30 -9.95 -12.96
C ILE A 39 9.77 -9.87 -13.38
N THR A 40 10.05 -9.74 -14.67
CA THR A 40 11.42 -9.54 -15.17
C THR A 40 11.84 -8.08 -14.99
N GLY A 41 13.00 -7.85 -14.38
CA GLY A 41 13.56 -6.52 -14.19
C GLY A 41 14.54 -6.45 -13.03
N THR A 42 15.39 -5.43 -13.07
CA THR A 42 16.57 -5.28 -12.22
C THR A 42 16.21 -4.66 -10.87
N ILE A 43 15.29 -3.70 -10.83
CA ILE A 43 14.90 -2.99 -9.60
C ILE A 43 13.40 -2.67 -9.65
N ALA A 44 12.69 -2.94 -8.55
CA ALA A 44 11.25 -2.76 -8.46
C ALA A 44 10.86 -2.09 -7.14
N GLU A 45 9.93 -1.15 -7.23
CA GLU A 45 9.43 -0.31 -6.15
C GLU A 45 7.91 -0.14 -6.29
N THR A 46 7.25 0.31 -5.23
CA THR A 46 5.87 0.80 -5.36
C THR A 46 5.82 2.02 -6.27
N ALA A 47 4.78 2.10 -7.10
CA ALA A 47 4.44 3.27 -7.89
C ALA A 47 3.29 4.09 -7.25
N GLY A 48 2.74 3.63 -6.13
CA GLY A 48 1.47 4.12 -5.57
C GLY A 48 0.27 3.71 -6.43
N ASP A 49 -0.90 4.33 -6.21
CA ASP A 49 -2.13 4.10 -7.01
C ASP A 49 -2.18 5.08 -8.19
N VAL A 50 -1.51 4.73 -9.29
CA VAL A 50 -1.29 5.59 -10.46
C VAL A 50 -2.55 5.74 -11.30
N ASN A 51 -3.41 4.73 -11.28
CA ASN A 51 -4.65 4.70 -12.06
C ASN A 51 -5.90 5.11 -11.23
N GLY A 52 -5.77 5.23 -9.91
CA GLY A 52 -6.79 5.67 -8.97
C GLY A 52 -7.85 4.61 -8.62
N ASP A 53 -7.61 3.34 -8.92
CA ASP A 53 -8.53 2.23 -8.69
C ASP A 53 -8.52 1.72 -7.24
N GLY A 54 -7.52 2.14 -6.47
CA GLY A 54 -7.34 1.87 -5.05
C GLY A 54 -6.54 0.61 -4.74
N PHE A 55 -5.91 0.00 -5.74
CA PHE A 55 -4.86 -1.02 -5.57
C PHE A 55 -3.50 -0.34 -5.73
N SER A 56 -2.49 -0.84 -5.03
CA SER A 56 -1.13 -0.32 -5.19
C SER A 56 -0.54 -0.84 -6.50
N ASP A 57 0.15 0.03 -7.24
CA ASP A 57 0.84 -0.32 -8.48
C ASP A 57 2.35 -0.47 -8.24
N VAL A 58 3.03 -1.11 -9.19
CA VAL A 58 4.48 -1.37 -9.10
C VAL A 58 5.20 -0.84 -10.34
N VAL A 59 6.33 -0.18 -10.13
CA VAL A 59 7.25 0.24 -11.19
C VAL A 59 8.50 -0.62 -11.16
N VAL A 60 8.94 -1.04 -12.35
CA VAL A 60 10.12 -1.91 -12.53
C VAL A 60 11.05 -1.28 -13.55
N GLY A 61 12.29 -1.02 -13.13
CA GLY A 61 13.41 -0.71 -14.01
C GLY A 61 14.10 -1.99 -14.47
N ASP A 62 14.27 -2.13 -15.79
CA ASP A 62 14.94 -3.28 -16.41
C ASP A 62 16.13 -2.78 -17.23
N GLU A 63 17.35 -3.05 -16.72
CA GLU A 63 18.59 -2.67 -17.39
C GLU A 63 18.84 -3.50 -18.66
N THR A 64 18.28 -4.72 -18.74
CA THR A 64 18.48 -5.63 -19.88
C THR A 64 17.69 -5.19 -21.11
N THR A 65 16.46 -4.71 -20.91
CA THR A 65 15.63 -4.13 -21.98
C THR A 65 15.77 -2.62 -22.08
N SER A 66 16.54 -2.01 -21.16
CA SER A 66 16.66 -0.57 -20.98
C SER A 66 15.29 0.10 -20.91
N ALA A 67 14.38 -0.41 -20.09
CA ALA A 67 13.02 0.13 -19.99
C ALA A 67 12.56 0.27 -18.54
N ALA A 68 11.68 1.24 -18.31
CA ALA A 68 10.86 1.31 -17.11
C ALA A 68 9.45 0.82 -17.45
N SER A 69 8.88 -0.07 -16.63
CA SER A 69 7.54 -0.62 -16.82
C SER A 69 6.70 -0.44 -15.56
N VAL A 70 5.40 -0.20 -15.71
CA VAL A 70 4.44 -0.10 -14.61
C VAL A 70 3.37 -1.19 -14.76
N TYR A 71 3.05 -1.83 -13.65
CA TYR A 71 2.09 -2.91 -13.51
C TYR A 71 1.00 -2.45 -12.55
N TYR A 72 -0.26 -2.44 -13.03
CA TYR A 72 -1.37 -1.99 -12.19
C TYR A 72 -1.86 -3.09 -11.25
N GLY A 73 -2.09 -2.74 -9.99
CA GLY A 73 -2.69 -3.61 -9.00
C GLY A 73 -4.12 -4.01 -9.38
N SER A 74 -4.62 -5.09 -8.79
CA SER A 74 -5.98 -5.57 -9.03
C SER A 74 -6.42 -6.54 -7.95
N PRO A 75 -7.71 -6.91 -7.83
CA PRO A 75 -8.15 -7.95 -6.90
C PRO A 75 -7.49 -9.34 -7.06
N THR A 76 -6.70 -9.53 -8.12
CA THR A 76 -5.93 -10.75 -8.39
C THR A 76 -4.41 -10.53 -8.29
N GLY A 77 -3.96 -9.39 -7.77
CA GLY A 77 -2.58 -8.94 -7.78
C GLY A 77 -2.15 -8.34 -9.13
N LEU A 78 -0.84 -8.40 -9.40
CA LEU A 78 -0.25 -7.80 -10.61
C LEU A 78 -0.47 -8.65 -11.87
N PRO A 79 -0.64 -8.02 -13.05
CA PRO A 79 -0.80 -8.71 -14.32
C PRO A 79 0.51 -9.34 -14.83
N ALA A 80 0.38 -10.31 -15.74
CA ALA A 80 1.52 -10.99 -16.35
C ALA A 80 2.32 -10.12 -17.35
N ALA A 81 1.74 -9.02 -17.82
CA ALA A 81 2.37 -8.08 -18.75
C ALA A 81 2.22 -6.67 -18.20
N ALA A 82 3.22 -5.82 -18.44
CA ALA A 82 3.17 -4.43 -18.03
C ALA A 82 2.03 -3.68 -18.72
N ASP A 83 1.35 -2.81 -17.97
CA ASP A 83 0.29 -1.93 -18.49
C ASP A 83 0.90 -0.71 -19.19
N TRP A 84 2.09 -0.31 -18.77
CA TRP A 84 2.86 0.77 -19.38
C TRP A 84 4.34 0.41 -19.44
N THR A 85 5.00 0.78 -20.53
CA THR A 85 6.45 0.62 -20.68
C THR A 85 7.02 1.83 -21.42
N TRP A 86 8.12 2.36 -20.90
CA TRP A 86 8.89 3.42 -21.51
C TRP A 86 10.32 2.99 -21.75
N GLY A 87 10.71 2.98 -23.03
CA GLY A 87 12.06 2.65 -23.45
C GLY A 87 13.02 3.81 -23.23
N LEU A 88 14.14 3.49 -22.59
CA LEU A 88 15.30 4.32 -22.37
C LEU A 88 16.49 3.73 -23.14
N ASN A 89 17.48 4.55 -23.47
CA ASN A 89 18.80 4.03 -23.86
C ASN A 89 19.75 4.33 -22.71
N ALA A 90 19.59 3.60 -21.60
CA ALA A 90 20.27 3.86 -20.34
C ALA A 90 20.76 2.57 -19.68
N ASP A 91 21.93 2.66 -19.05
CA ASP A 91 22.62 1.52 -18.44
C ASP A 91 22.19 1.25 -16.99
N HIS A 92 21.47 2.18 -16.36
CA HIS A 92 20.89 2.05 -15.02
C HIS A 92 19.52 2.71 -14.99
N ILE A 93 18.51 1.97 -14.53
CA ILE A 93 17.11 2.41 -14.51
C ILE A 93 16.49 2.08 -13.15
N LEU A 94 15.99 3.12 -12.50
CA LEU A 94 15.20 3.03 -11.26
C LEU A 94 13.86 3.69 -11.49
N GLY A 95 12.80 3.09 -10.96
CA GLY A 95 11.50 3.73 -10.82
C GLY A 95 11.15 3.83 -9.36
N SER A 96 10.45 4.89 -8.96
CA SER A 96 9.89 5.05 -7.62
C SER A 96 8.62 5.87 -7.68
N ALA A 97 7.76 5.75 -6.67
CA ALA A 97 6.61 6.62 -6.48
C ALA A 97 7.08 8.08 -6.27
N ALA A 98 6.48 9.01 -7.01
CA ALA A 98 6.63 10.44 -6.75
C ALA A 98 5.61 10.96 -5.71
N GLY A 99 4.55 10.18 -5.45
CA GLY A 99 3.34 10.66 -4.77
C GLY A 99 2.47 11.48 -5.73
N ASP A 100 1.46 12.17 -5.23
CA ASP A 100 0.61 13.06 -6.03
C ASP A 100 1.23 14.47 -6.07
N VAL A 101 2.12 14.71 -7.03
CA VAL A 101 2.90 15.97 -7.07
C VAL A 101 2.07 17.14 -7.61
N ASN A 102 0.89 16.85 -8.16
CA ASN A 102 0.05 17.81 -8.85
C ASN A 102 -1.35 18.03 -8.23
N GLY A 103 -1.71 17.22 -7.24
CA GLY A 103 -2.94 17.31 -6.46
C GLY A 103 -4.20 16.86 -7.21
N ASP A 104 -4.07 16.09 -8.29
CA ASP A 104 -5.21 15.51 -9.01
C ASP A 104 -5.74 14.21 -8.36
N GLY A 105 -5.01 13.73 -7.35
CA GLY A 105 -5.29 12.58 -6.54
C GLY A 105 -4.84 11.26 -7.14
N TYR A 106 -4.06 11.26 -8.22
CA TYR A 106 -3.42 10.05 -8.75
C TYR A 106 -1.96 10.04 -8.33
N ALA A 107 -1.41 8.87 -8.01
CA ALA A 107 0.02 8.78 -7.78
C ALA A 107 0.78 9.03 -9.10
N ASP A 108 1.87 9.79 -9.01
CA ASP A 108 2.78 10.06 -10.12
C ASP A 108 4.03 9.18 -9.99
N VAL A 109 4.73 8.97 -11.11
CA VAL A 109 5.90 8.07 -11.17
C VAL A 109 7.16 8.83 -11.56
N LEU A 110 8.22 8.62 -10.79
CA LEU A 110 9.56 9.14 -11.05
C LEU A 110 10.44 8.01 -11.59
N VAL A 111 11.07 8.24 -12.74
CA VAL A 111 12.00 7.30 -13.37
C VAL A 111 13.37 7.96 -13.48
N LEU A 112 14.38 7.33 -12.89
CA LEU A 112 15.78 7.67 -13.11
C LEU A 112 16.33 6.82 -14.26
N GLY A 113 16.95 7.47 -15.24
CA GLY A 113 17.57 6.77 -16.37
C GLY A 113 18.64 7.61 -17.04
N GLY A 114 19.80 7.03 -17.29
CA GLY A 114 20.89 7.71 -18.01
C GLY A 114 21.51 8.83 -17.17
N GLN A 115 21.27 10.10 -17.51
CA GLN A 115 21.77 11.27 -16.76
C GLN A 115 20.64 12.18 -16.29
N SER A 116 19.42 11.66 -16.12
CA SER A 116 18.28 12.47 -15.70
C SER A 116 17.22 11.66 -14.97
N ALA A 117 16.51 12.34 -14.08
CA ALA A 117 15.24 11.90 -13.53
C ALA A 117 14.09 12.45 -14.38
N TYR A 118 13.01 11.69 -14.51
CA TYR A 118 11.87 11.99 -15.38
C TYR A 118 10.55 11.74 -14.63
N LEU A 119 9.64 12.70 -14.66
CA LEU A 119 8.32 12.56 -14.04
C LEU A 119 7.25 12.21 -15.08
N PHE A 120 6.38 11.26 -14.72
CA PHE A 120 5.18 10.89 -15.46
C PHE A 120 3.97 11.03 -14.54
N LEU A 121 2.93 11.72 -15.02
CA LEU A 121 1.74 11.94 -14.22
C LEU A 121 0.75 10.78 -14.34
N GLY A 122 0.20 10.38 -13.21
CA GLY A 122 -0.92 9.46 -13.10
C GLY A 122 -2.21 10.06 -13.65
N SER A 123 -3.21 9.21 -13.85
CA SER A 123 -4.54 9.65 -14.27
C SER A 123 -5.55 8.51 -14.11
N ALA A 124 -6.83 8.78 -14.35
CA ALA A 124 -7.86 7.72 -14.42
C ALA A 124 -7.58 6.63 -15.49
N ALA A 125 -6.69 6.90 -16.44
CA ALA A 125 -6.24 5.93 -17.45
C ALA A 125 -4.84 5.35 -17.14
N GLY A 126 -4.30 5.64 -15.94
CA GLY A 126 -2.91 5.41 -15.57
C GLY A 126 -1.94 6.34 -16.32
N LEU A 127 -0.74 5.86 -16.63
CA LEU A 127 0.28 6.60 -17.37
C LEU A 127 -0.03 6.63 -18.87
N ALA A 128 -0.84 7.59 -19.32
CA ALA A 128 -1.27 7.66 -20.72
C ALA A 128 -0.22 8.24 -21.69
N SER A 129 0.78 8.97 -21.18
CA SER A 129 1.85 9.61 -21.98
C SER A 129 3.14 8.81 -21.89
N SER A 130 3.80 8.60 -23.03
CA SER A 130 5.19 8.10 -23.09
C SER A 130 6.23 9.24 -23.12
N SER A 131 5.78 10.49 -22.97
CA SER A 131 6.65 11.67 -22.83
C SER A 131 6.60 12.16 -21.38
N PRO A 132 7.77 12.32 -20.72
CA PRO A 132 7.83 12.85 -19.37
C PRO A 132 7.39 14.32 -19.36
N VAL A 133 6.70 14.72 -18.29
CA VAL A 133 6.22 16.10 -18.11
C VAL A 133 7.28 17.02 -17.51
N TRP A 134 8.27 16.43 -16.85
CA TRP A 134 9.36 17.13 -16.19
C TRP A 134 10.62 16.27 -16.20
N SER A 135 11.79 16.92 -16.14
CA SER A 135 13.05 16.24 -15.90
C SER A 135 14.05 17.11 -15.15
N ALA A 136 14.95 16.45 -14.42
CA ALA A 136 16.11 17.07 -13.79
C ALA A 136 17.39 16.32 -14.15
N THR A 137 18.46 17.07 -14.40
CA THR A 137 19.77 16.49 -14.69
C THR A 137 20.39 15.87 -13.44
N VAL A 138 20.80 14.61 -13.60
CA VAL A 138 21.51 13.80 -12.61
C VAL A 138 22.92 13.53 -13.14
N GLN A 139 23.93 13.82 -12.34
CA GLN A 139 25.29 13.42 -12.66
C GLN A 139 25.56 12.05 -12.04
N GLN A 140 25.51 11.01 -12.88
CA GLN A 140 25.77 9.62 -12.51
C GLN A 140 26.56 8.90 -13.61
N ASP A 141 27.27 7.85 -13.22
CA ASP A 141 27.93 6.88 -14.09
C ASP A 141 27.58 5.46 -13.59
N TYR A 142 27.79 4.43 -14.43
CA TYR A 142 27.45 3.03 -14.10
C TYR A 142 28.04 2.54 -12.76
N SER A 143 29.22 3.03 -12.37
CA SER A 143 29.85 2.65 -11.10
C SER A 143 29.29 3.39 -9.87
N ASN A 144 28.43 4.39 -10.09
CA ASN A 144 27.96 5.30 -9.05
C ASN A 144 26.58 5.87 -9.42
N PRO A 145 25.54 5.03 -9.53
CA PRO A 145 24.20 5.50 -9.85
C PRO A 145 23.68 6.44 -8.77
N GLY A 146 22.90 7.43 -9.17
CA GLY A 146 22.06 8.21 -8.25
C GLY A 146 20.82 7.43 -7.86
N ASP A 147 19.93 8.08 -7.12
CA ASP A 147 18.68 7.51 -6.66
C ASP A 147 17.57 8.57 -6.69
N VAL A 148 16.32 8.14 -6.69
CA VAL A 148 15.13 8.99 -6.76
C VAL A 148 14.01 8.42 -5.90
N GLY A 149 13.19 9.30 -5.32
CA GLY A 149 12.00 8.89 -4.59
C GLY A 149 11.12 10.07 -4.19
N THR A 150 9.98 9.79 -3.58
CA THR A 150 9.19 10.82 -2.90
C THR A 150 9.92 11.35 -1.67
N ALA A 151 9.81 12.65 -1.44
CA ALA A 151 10.21 13.30 -0.19
C ALA A 151 9.04 13.38 0.81
N GLY A 152 7.82 12.99 0.42
CA GLY A 152 6.60 13.32 1.13
C GLY A 152 6.20 14.78 0.92
N ASP A 153 5.24 15.29 1.70
CA ASP A 153 4.89 16.72 1.70
C ASP A 153 5.74 17.42 2.78
N VAL A 154 6.92 17.90 2.40
CA VAL A 154 7.90 18.43 3.36
C VAL A 154 7.57 19.86 3.79
N ASN A 155 6.67 20.54 3.07
CA ASN A 155 6.31 21.94 3.29
C ASN A 155 4.84 22.13 3.74
N GLY A 156 4.06 21.04 3.76
CA GLY A 156 2.67 20.98 4.22
C GLY A 156 1.67 21.69 3.31
N ASP A 157 1.96 21.79 2.01
CA ASP A 157 1.09 22.45 1.04
C ASP A 157 0.03 21.52 0.41
N GLY A 158 0.08 20.23 0.75
CA GLY A 158 -0.84 19.19 0.32
C GLY A 158 -0.45 18.53 -1.00
N PHE A 159 0.72 18.85 -1.56
CA PHE A 159 1.29 18.18 -2.73
C PHE A 159 2.46 17.30 -2.30
N SER A 160 2.65 16.17 -2.98
CA SER A 160 3.85 15.37 -2.74
C SER A 160 5.07 16.05 -3.37
N ASP A 161 6.18 16.03 -2.63
CA ASP A 161 7.47 16.51 -3.10
C ASP A 161 8.36 15.32 -3.51
N VAL A 162 9.42 15.60 -4.27
CA VAL A 162 10.36 14.56 -4.72
C VAL A 162 11.79 14.90 -4.35
N VAL A 163 12.59 13.86 -4.11
CA VAL A 163 14.03 13.97 -3.90
C VAL A 163 14.78 13.27 -5.04
N VAL A 164 15.82 13.95 -5.53
CA VAL A 164 16.69 13.47 -6.61
C VAL A 164 18.14 13.55 -6.17
N GLY A 165 18.82 12.41 -6.20
CA GLY A 165 20.22 12.29 -5.87
C GLY A 165 21.12 12.31 -7.07
N SER A 166 22.37 12.68 -6.82
CA SER A 166 23.44 12.53 -7.80
C SER A 166 24.71 12.15 -7.07
N ARG A 167 25.12 10.89 -7.18
CA ARG A 167 26.25 10.35 -6.42
C ARG A 167 27.60 10.91 -6.89
N ASN A 168 27.72 11.30 -8.18
CA ASN A 168 28.93 11.97 -8.68
C ASN A 168 28.98 13.47 -8.34
N ALA A 169 27.82 14.15 -8.34
CA ALA A 169 27.74 15.55 -7.89
C ALA A 169 27.74 15.66 -6.36
N VAL A 170 27.52 14.55 -5.67
CA VAL A 170 27.40 14.43 -4.21
C VAL A 170 26.30 15.35 -3.66
N THR A 171 25.15 15.36 -4.34
CA THR A 171 24.02 16.24 -4.05
C THR A 171 22.75 15.45 -3.82
N ALA A 172 21.92 15.90 -2.88
CA ALA A 172 20.50 15.59 -2.81
C ALA A 172 19.72 16.89 -3.09
N ARG A 173 18.71 16.83 -3.96
CA ARG A 173 17.88 17.97 -4.34
C ARG A 173 16.42 17.63 -4.12
N VAL A 174 15.69 18.54 -3.49
CA VAL A 174 14.25 18.41 -3.31
C VAL A 174 13.53 19.42 -4.20
N TYR A 175 12.44 18.97 -4.82
CA TYR A 175 11.58 19.75 -5.70
C TYR A 175 10.16 19.68 -5.15
N TYR A 176 9.56 20.83 -4.90
CA TYR A 176 8.24 20.89 -4.31
C TYR A 176 7.14 20.65 -5.35
N GLY A 177 6.12 19.91 -4.94
CA GLY A 177 4.88 19.71 -5.65
C GLY A 177 4.11 21.03 -5.81
N SER A 178 3.19 21.07 -6.77
CA SER A 178 2.30 22.22 -6.95
C SER A 178 1.15 21.84 -7.87
N PRO A 179 0.08 22.66 -7.99
CA PRO A 179 -0.98 22.44 -8.98
C PRO A 179 -0.51 22.36 -10.44
N THR A 180 0.74 22.76 -10.72
CA THR A 180 1.37 22.69 -12.04
C THR A 180 2.46 21.62 -12.14
N GLY A 181 2.62 20.79 -11.11
CA GLY A 181 3.72 19.83 -10.95
C GLY A 181 5.01 20.49 -10.48
N LEU A 182 6.14 19.89 -10.82
CA LEU A 182 7.47 20.28 -10.32
C LEU A 182 8.09 21.45 -11.11
N ALA A 183 8.80 22.33 -10.40
CA ALA A 183 9.59 23.39 -11.00
C ALA A 183 10.93 22.88 -11.58
N GLY A 184 11.50 23.60 -12.56
CA GLY A 184 12.78 23.20 -13.17
C GLY A 184 14.02 23.45 -12.30
N ALA A 185 13.91 24.27 -11.27
CA ALA A 185 14.96 24.52 -10.28
C ALA A 185 14.61 23.78 -8.99
N ALA A 186 15.61 23.26 -8.28
CA ALA A 186 15.40 22.64 -6.98
C ALA A 186 15.09 23.70 -5.93
N ASP A 187 14.10 23.42 -5.09
CA ASP A 187 13.71 24.27 -3.96
C ASP A 187 14.72 24.15 -2.82
N TRP A 188 15.31 22.97 -2.68
CA TRP A 188 16.35 22.71 -1.70
C TRP A 188 17.49 21.85 -2.26
N THR A 189 18.70 22.04 -1.74
CA THR A 189 19.87 21.23 -2.11
C THR A 189 20.81 21.08 -0.92
N ALA A 190 21.17 19.83 -0.60
CA ALA A 190 22.27 19.51 0.28
C ALA A 190 23.42 18.85 -0.46
N THR A 191 24.62 19.00 0.10
CA THR A 191 25.87 18.43 -0.42
C THR A 191 26.69 17.85 0.72
N SER A 192 27.45 16.79 0.45
CA SER A 192 28.41 16.24 1.42
C SER A 192 29.70 15.81 0.76
N THR A 193 30.67 15.43 1.58
CA THR A 193 31.91 14.79 1.14
C THR A 193 31.83 13.26 1.17
N ASP A 194 30.77 12.68 1.73
CA ASP A 194 30.61 11.24 1.96
C ASP A 194 29.90 10.50 0.81
N GLY A 195 29.83 11.07 -0.41
CA GLY A 195 29.17 10.40 -1.55
C GLY A 195 27.66 10.24 -1.39
N TYR A 196 26.96 11.34 -1.04
CA TYR A 196 25.50 11.47 -1.01
C TYR A 196 24.78 10.78 -2.17
N GLY A 197 23.69 10.10 -1.82
CA GLY A 197 22.67 9.67 -2.77
C GLY A 197 22.84 8.25 -3.29
N SER A 198 23.31 7.34 -2.42
CA SER A 198 23.25 5.89 -2.66
C SER A 198 21.84 5.33 -2.43
N THR A 199 21.12 5.84 -1.43
CA THR A 199 19.68 5.64 -1.19
C THR A 199 19.09 6.93 -0.62
N MET A 200 17.86 7.25 -0.97
CA MET A 200 17.13 8.41 -0.43
C MET A 200 15.62 8.24 -0.52
N GLY A 201 14.91 9.06 0.24
CA GLY A 201 13.46 9.14 0.21
C GLY A 201 12.94 9.90 1.42
N THR A 202 11.65 9.81 1.68
CA THR A 202 11.07 10.31 2.91
C THR A 202 11.50 9.46 4.11
N ALA A 203 11.68 10.11 5.27
CA ALA A 203 11.76 9.46 6.56
C ALA A 203 10.37 9.16 7.15
N GLY A 204 9.31 9.70 6.55
CA GLY A 204 8.04 9.98 7.23
C GLY A 204 8.18 11.22 8.13
N ASP A 205 7.19 11.46 8.99
CA ASP A 205 7.24 12.49 10.03
C ASP A 205 7.88 11.89 11.29
N VAL A 206 9.20 11.96 11.40
CA VAL A 206 9.94 11.32 12.51
C VAL A 206 9.92 12.16 13.79
N ASN A 207 9.50 13.43 13.67
CA ASN A 207 9.50 14.39 14.77
C ASN A 207 8.07 14.76 15.27
N GLY A 208 7.04 14.35 14.54
CA GLY A 208 5.61 14.53 14.83
C GLY A 208 5.10 15.96 14.65
N ASP A 209 5.76 16.78 13.83
CA ASP A 209 5.35 18.17 13.58
C ASP A 209 4.33 18.33 12.45
N GLY A 210 4.00 17.22 11.77
CA GLY A 210 3.01 17.14 10.71
C GLY A 210 3.57 17.39 9.31
N TYR A 211 4.89 17.54 9.16
CA TYR A 211 5.59 17.68 7.89
C TYR A 211 6.38 16.40 7.60
N ALA A 212 6.50 16.03 6.33
CA ALA A 212 7.37 14.92 5.97
C ALA A 212 8.85 15.31 6.12
N ASP A 213 9.67 14.38 6.57
CA ASP A 213 11.12 14.54 6.67
C ASP A 213 11.83 13.76 5.55
N VAL A 214 13.09 14.10 5.29
CA VAL A 214 13.89 13.50 4.21
C VAL A 214 15.10 12.76 4.76
N LEU A 215 15.30 11.52 4.30
CA LEU A 215 16.50 10.71 4.54
C LEU A 215 17.41 10.69 3.32
N VAL A 216 18.70 10.83 3.58
CA VAL A 216 19.75 10.70 2.56
C VAL A 216 20.86 9.83 3.13
N ALA A 217 21.18 8.73 2.44
CA ALA A 217 22.36 7.92 2.75
C ALA A 217 23.58 8.38 1.93
N GLY A 218 24.73 8.38 2.59
CA GLY A 218 26.05 8.47 1.97
C GLY A 218 26.73 7.11 1.89
N ASN A 219 28.06 7.12 1.81
CA ASN A 219 28.86 5.90 1.84
C ASN A 219 29.05 5.37 3.26
N SER A 220 29.15 6.25 4.27
CA SER A 220 29.51 5.89 5.65
C SER A 220 28.69 6.62 6.72
N ALA A 221 27.65 7.34 6.32
CA ALA A 221 26.70 7.96 7.23
C ALA A 221 25.34 8.17 6.57
N VAL A 222 24.31 8.22 7.41
CA VAL A 222 22.94 8.60 7.04
C VAL A 222 22.60 9.94 7.67
N TYR A 223 21.79 10.73 6.97
CA TYR A 223 21.42 12.09 7.31
C TYR A 223 19.91 12.25 7.20
N ALA A 224 19.29 12.88 8.20
CA ALA A 224 17.89 13.28 8.16
C ALA A 224 17.77 14.80 8.18
N TYR A 225 16.82 15.31 7.41
CA TYR A 225 16.49 16.72 7.27
C TYR A 225 15.00 16.89 7.55
N TYR A 226 14.67 17.72 8.53
CA TYR A 226 13.29 17.85 8.98
C TYR A 226 12.54 18.90 8.18
N GLY A 227 11.33 18.53 7.76
CA GLY A 227 10.37 19.43 7.13
C GLY A 227 9.89 20.48 8.12
N ASP A 228 9.36 21.59 7.59
CA ASP A 228 8.62 22.56 8.38
C ASP A 228 7.65 23.34 7.49
N VAL A 229 6.94 24.33 8.04
CA VAL A 229 6.00 25.18 7.28
C VAL A 229 6.64 25.96 6.11
N ALA A 230 7.95 26.14 6.10
CA ALA A 230 8.75 26.71 5.02
C ALA A 230 9.47 25.64 4.18
N GLY A 231 9.26 24.36 4.47
CA GLY A 231 9.92 23.21 3.88
C GLY A 231 11.33 23.00 4.44
N LEU A 232 12.21 22.42 3.63
CA LEU A 232 13.62 22.26 4.00
C LEU A 232 14.36 23.59 3.88
N THR A 233 14.86 24.12 5.01
CA THR A 233 15.49 25.46 5.04
C THR A 233 17.00 25.44 5.27
N SER A 234 17.56 24.37 5.85
CA SER A 234 19.00 24.24 6.11
C SER A 234 19.65 23.15 5.27
N GLY A 235 20.90 23.37 4.84
CA GLY A 235 21.75 22.33 4.25
C GLY A 235 22.51 21.51 5.30
N THR A 236 22.32 21.79 6.60
CA THR A 236 22.85 20.97 7.69
C THR A 236 21.80 19.96 8.13
N PRO A 237 22.16 18.69 8.30
CA PRO A 237 21.22 17.67 8.76
C PRO A 237 20.82 17.92 10.21
N ASP A 238 19.54 17.71 10.52
CA ASP A 238 19.00 17.77 11.89
C ASP A 238 19.43 16.56 12.70
N TRP A 239 19.62 15.43 12.01
CA TRP A 239 20.18 14.21 12.59
C TRP A 239 21.15 13.53 11.62
N SER A 240 22.19 12.91 12.17
CA SER A 240 23.09 12.08 11.38
C SER A 240 23.66 10.94 12.20
N TYR A 241 23.92 9.82 11.55
CA TYR A 241 24.51 8.65 12.18
C TYR A 241 25.58 8.02 11.30
N ALA A 242 26.76 7.84 11.90
CA ALA A 242 27.90 7.23 11.23
C ALA A 242 27.80 5.69 11.30
N VAL A 243 27.98 5.04 10.17
CA VAL A 243 27.87 3.58 10.02
C VAL A 243 29.06 3.03 9.24
N ALA A 244 29.32 1.73 9.44
CA ALA A 244 30.32 1.02 8.67
C ALA A 244 29.81 0.75 7.25
N GLY A 245 29.99 1.71 6.35
CA GLY A 245 29.80 1.55 4.91
C GLY A 245 31.07 1.92 4.12
N SER A 246 31.07 1.65 2.82
CA SER A 246 32.18 1.94 1.92
C SER A 246 31.68 2.43 0.56
N LEU A 247 32.58 2.87 -0.32
CA LEU A 247 32.19 3.25 -1.69
C LEU A 247 31.53 2.09 -2.46
N ASN A 248 32.00 0.86 -2.24
CA ASN A 248 31.53 -0.33 -2.94
C ASN A 248 30.29 -0.94 -2.31
N ASP A 249 30.14 -0.82 -0.99
CA ASP A 249 28.96 -1.25 -0.25
C ASP A 249 28.52 -0.08 0.66
N PRO A 250 27.87 0.95 0.10
CA PRO A 250 27.44 2.12 0.86
C PRO A 250 26.39 1.74 1.89
N CYS A 251 26.17 2.62 2.88
CA CYS A 251 25.02 2.44 3.74
C CYS A 251 23.73 2.69 2.97
N THR A 252 22.68 2.04 3.45
CA THR A 252 21.31 2.17 2.95
C THR A 252 20.43 2.70 4.07
N ALA A 253 19.37 3.41 3.71
CA ALA A 253 18.37 3.88 4.67
C ALA A 253 17.00 3.95 4.02
N ALA A 254 15.97 3.70 4.82
CA ALA A 254 14.58 3.90 4.44
C ALA A 254 13.78 4.28 5.69
N THR A 255 12.60 4.86 5.50
CA THR A 255 11.58 4.83 6.55
C THR A 255 11.27 3.38 6.91
N ALA A 256 11.09 3.12 8.20
CA ALA A 256 10.59 1.84 8.69
C ALA A 256 9.05 1.85 8.84
N GLY A 257 8.41 3.01 8.65
CA GLY A 257 7.03 3.26 9.13
C GLY A 257 7.01 3.44 10.65
N ASP A 258 5.83 3.42 11.26
CA ASP A 258 5.68 3.43 12.73
C ASP A 258 5.72 1.98 13.25
N VAL A 259 6.91 1.48 13.55
CA VAL A 259 7.10 0.07 13.94
C VAL A 259 6.74 -0.19 15.39
N ASN A 260 6.59 0.88 16.19
CA ASN A 260 6.31 0.80 17.62
C ASN A 260 4.89 1.27 18.02
N GLY A 261 4.18 1.89 17.09
CA GLY A 261 2.82 2.40 17.22
C GLY A 261 2.71 3.71 18.03
N ASP A 262 3.76 4.51 18.16
CA ASP A 262 3.75 5.75 18.96
C ASP A 262 3.33 7.00 18.20
N GLY A 263 3.07 6.86 16.90
CA GLY A 263 2.61 7.93 16.02
C GLY A 263 3.73 8.75 15.38
N TYR A 264 4.99 8.37 15.56
CA TYR A 264 6.13 8.94 14.87
C TYR A 264 6.65 7.94 13.84
N ALA A 265 7.12 8.42 12.69
CA ALA A 265 7.80 7.53 11.75
C ALA A 265 9.16 7.10 12.32
N ASP A 266 9.54 5.85 12.07
CA ASP A 266 10.81 5.27 12.46
C ASP A 266 11.72 5.10 11.24
N VAL A 267 13.00 4.84 11.47
CA VAL A 267 14.03 4.73 10.41
C VAL A 267 14.85 3.47 10.57
N ILE A 268 15.09 2.78 9.45
CA ILE A 268 15.96 1.62 9.37
C ILE A 268 17.21 1.96 8.55
N VAL A 269 18.39 1.61 9.06
CA VAL A 269 19.69 1.89 8.43
C VAL A 269 20.49 0.60 8.25
N GLY A 270 20.90 0.32 7.02
CA GLY A 270 21.77 -0.79 6.65
C GLY A 270 23.24 -0.40 6.59
N ALA A 271 24.11 -1.27 7.10
CA ALA A 271 25.57 -1.14 7.10
C ALA A 271 26.20 -2.45 6.58
N PRO A 272 26.10 -2.73 5.27
CA PRO A 272 26.50 -4.01 4.69
C PRO A 272 28.01 -4.31 4.80
N SER A 273 28.85 -3.26 4.92
CA SER A 273 30.30 -3.42 5.12
C SER A 273 30.69 -3.81 6.56
N ALA A 274 29.76 -3.77 7.52
CA ALA A 274 30.06 -4.00 8.93
C ALA A 274 30.52 -5.45 9.20
N ASN A 275 31.35 -5.60 10.24
CA ASN A 275 31.79 -6.89 10.78
C ASN A 275 32.29 -7.86 9.69
N ASN A 276 33.32 -7.46 8.95
CA ASN A 276 33.88 -8.24 7.85
C ASN A 276 32.82 -8.61 6.79
N ARG A 277 32.01 -7.61 6.41
CA ARG A 277 30.89 -7.74 5.46
C ARG A 277 29.80 -8.73 5.87
N ALA A 278 29.75 -9.17 7.12
CA ALA A 278 28.56 -9.84 7.63
C ALA A 278 27.34 -8.90 7.54
N GLY A 279 27.58 -7.60 7.69
CA GLY A 279 26.54 -6.58 7.62
C GLY A 279 25.82 -6.40 8.95
N LYS A 280 25.20 -5.24 9.10
CA LYS A 280 24.38 -4.86 10.26
C LYS A 280 23.21 -4.00 9.80
N VAL A 281 22.16 -4.00 10.61
CA VAL A 281 21.03 -3.08 10.49
C VAL A 281 20.76 -2.43 11.84
N TYR A 282 20.39 -1.15 11.83
CA TYR A 282 20.06 -0.36 12.99
C TYR A 282 18.63 0.20 12.85
N LEU A 283 17.82 0.06 13.89
CA LEU A 283 16.51 0.70 13.99
C LEU A 283 16.60 1.94 14.88
N PHE A 284 16.09 3.05 14.39
CA PHE A 284 15.96 4.31 15.11
C PHE A 284 14.48 4.64 15.25
N LEU A 285 14.04 4.91 16.47
CA LEU A 285 12.67 5.34 16.70
C LEU A 285 12.55 6.86 16.55
N GLY A 286 11.43 7.28 15.95
CA GLY A 286 10.98 8.66 15.98
C GLY A 286 10.57 9.10 17.38
N SER A 287 10.43 10.41 17.58
CA SER A 287 9.93 10.99 18.83
C SER A 287 9.57 12.45 18.62
N ALA A 288 8.95 13.11 19.61
CA ALA A 288 8.72 14.56 19.58
C ALA A 288 9.99 15.43 19.43
N THR A 289 11.19 14.84 19.54
CA THR A 289 12.48 15.49 19.31
C THR A 289 13.23 14.96 18.09
N GLY A 290 12.59 14.11 17.29
CA GLY A 290 13.20 13.40 16.17
C GLY A 290 13.94 12.12 16.59
N LEU A 291 14.94 11.76 15.79
CA LEU A 291 15.75 10.55 15.95
C LEU A 291 16.87 10.74 16.97
N ASP A 292 17.22 9.68 17.70
CA ASP A 292 18.34 9.66 18.66
C ASP A 292 19.27 8.44 18.40
N ALA A 293 19.67 7.73 19.45
CA ALA A 293 20.46 6.49 19.37
C ALA A 293 19.61 5.32 18.85
N PRO A 294 20.24 4.29 18.23
CA PRO A 294 19.48 3.16 17.73
C PRO A 294 18.85 2.39 18.89
N LEU A 295 17.57 2.05 18.76
CA LEU A 295 16.88 1.15 19.68
C LEU A 295 17.46 -0.26 19.59
N LEU A 296 17.72 -0.70 18.37
CA LEU A 296 18.10 -2.07 18.06
C LEU A 296 19.23 -2.11 17.04
N GLU A 297 20.13 -3.08 17.24
CA GLU A 297 21.15 -3.47 16.29
C GLU A 297 20.97 -4.95 15.96
N LEU A 298 20.88 -5.26 14.68
CA LEU A 298 20.81 -6.62 14.13
C LEU A 298 22.07 -6.89 13.31
N GLY A 299 22.64 -8.09 13.45
CA GLY A 299 23.85 -8.49 12.72
C GLY A 299 23.57 -9.62 11.74
N GLY A 300 24.27 -9.61 10.60
CA GLY A 300 24.29 -10.75 9.69
C GLY A 300 24.86 -12.01 10.36
N GLN A 301 24.50 -13.18 9.82
CA GLN A 301 24.75 -14.46 10.46
C GLN A 301 26.16 -14.99 10.19
N ALA A 302 26.71 -14.71 9.01
CA ALA A 302 28.05 -15.12 8.58
C ALA A 302 28.79 -13.98 7.87
N ASN A 303 30.10 -14.17 7.70
CA ASN A 303 30.93 -13.19 6.99
C ASN A 303 30.48 -13.10 5.53
N TYR A 304 30.51 -11.89 4.98
CA TYR A 304 30.13 -11.58 3.59
C TYR A 304 28.65 -11.73 3.25
N ASP A 305 27.74 -11.99 4.20
CA ASP A 305 26.30 -12.00 3.95
C ASP A 305 25.78 -10.68 3.36
N GLN A 306 26.48 -9.58 3.68
CA GLN A 306 26.09 -8.20 3.39
C GLN A 306 24.66 -7.89 3.88
N PHE A 307 24.32 -8.34 5.09
CA PHE A 307 23.04 -8.03 5.72
C PHE A 307 22.85 -6.51 5.85
N GLY A 308 21.73 -5.99 5.35
CA GLY A 308 21.48 -4.55 5.24
C GLY A 308 21.96 -3.94 3.92
N SER A 309 22.27 -4.73 2.89
CA SER A 309 22.54 -4.22 1.54
C SER A 309 21.34 -3.52 0.91
N SER A 310 20.13 -3.87 1.34
CA SER A 310 18.89 -3.18 1.01
C SER A 310 17.96 -3.26 2.23
N VAL A 311 17.23 -2.18 2.50
CA VAL A 311 16.28 -2.07 3.62
C VAL A 311 15.08 -1.27 3.16
N ALA A 312 13.88 -1.66 3.58
CA ALA A 312 12.65 -0.93 3.31
C ALA A 312 11.61 -1.16 4.40
N THR A 313 10.66 -0.23 4.56
CA THR A 313 9.39 -0.58 5.21
C THR A 313 8.68 -1.64 4.38
N ALA A 314 8.09 -2.60 5.08
CA ALA A 314 7.25 -3.64 4.50
C ALA A 314 5.76 -3.24 4.55
N GLY A 315 5.40 -2.12 5.18
CA GLY A 315 4.02 -1.86 5.60
C GLY A 315 3.59 -2.82 6.71
N ASP A 316 2.30 -2.97 6.96
CA ASP A 316 1.74 -3.93 7.93
C ASP A 316 1.31 -5.20 7.20
N VAL A 317 2.25 -6.14 7.07
CA VAL A 317 2.05 -7.35 6.25
C VAL A 317 1.37 -8.47 7.03
N ASN A 318 1.35 -8.38 8.36
CA ASN A 318 0.71 -9.34 9.26
C ASN A 318 -0.61 -8.84 9.85
N GLY A 319 -0.91 -7.55 9.67
CA GLY A 319 -2.12 -6.90 10.10
C GLY A 319 -2.21 -6.57 11.59
N ASP A 320 -1.11 -6.55 12.32
CA ASP A 320 -1.14 -6.29 13.76
C ASP A 320 -1.25 -4.79 14.11
N GLY A 321 -1.23 -3.93 13.08
CA GLY A 321 -1.34 -2.49 13.20
C GLY A 321 -0.01 -1.79 13.46
N TYR A 322 1.12 -2.49 13.36
CA TYR A 322 2.46 -1.91 13.40
C TYR A 322 3.10 -2.03 12.01
N ALA A 323 3.95 -1.07 11.65
CA ALA A 323 4.73 -1.23 10.44
C ALA A 323 5.79 -2.32 10.62
N ASP A 324 6.02 -3.09 9.57
CA ASP A 324 7.01 -4.15 9.46
C ASP A 324 8.20 -3.67 8.61
N VAL A 325 9.30 -4.42 8.64
CA VAL A 325 10.53 -4.08 7.91
C VAL A 325 11.08 -5.29 7.17
N ILE A 326 11.56 -5.07 5.93
CA ILE A 326 12.27 -6.07 5.15
C ILE A 326 13.75 -5.68 4.95
N VAL A 327 14.63 -6.68 5.05
CA VAL A 327 16.09 -6.52 4.95
C VAL A 327 16.68 -7.54 4.00
N GLY A 328 17.50 -7.10 3.05
CA GLY A 328 18.24 -7.94 2.12
C GLY A 328 19.64 -8.32 2.61
N ALA A 329 20.06 -9.56 2.29
CA ALA A 329 21.40 -10.09 2.46
C ALA A 329 21.78 -10.91 1.22
N PRO A 330 22.31 -10.28 0.16
CA PRO A 330 22.45 -10.92 -1.14
C PRO A 330 23.54 -11.99 -1.23
N GLU A 331 24.43 -12.13 -0.23
CA GLU A 331 25.64 -12.96 -0.34
C GLU A 331 25.79 -14.02 0.80
N THR A 332 24.68 -14.54 1.32
CA THR A 332 24.64 -15.40 2.54
C THR A 332 25.32 -16.78 2.51
N ASP A 333 25.91 -17.20 1.39
CA ASP A 333 26.57 -18.52 1.24
C ASP A 333 28.03 -18.39 0.73
N GLN A 334 28.67 -17.27 1.04
CA GLN A 334 30.11 -17.11 0.88
C GLN A 334 30.85 -17.91 1.97
N PRO A 335 31.99 -18.58 1.66
CA PRO A 335 32.78 -18.51 0.43
C PRO A 335 32.48 -19.63 -0.59
N TYR A 336 31.32 -20.31 -0.49
CA TYR A 336 31.02 -21.53 -1.27
C TYR A 336 30.60 -21.25 -2.73
N GLN A 337 30.68 -19.99 -3.19
CA GLN A 337 30.49 -19.53 -4.58
C GLN A 337 29.09 -19.76 -5.19
N SER A 338 28.08 -20.09 -4.39
CA SER A 338 26.70 -20.16 -4.89
C SER A 338 26.09 -18.76 -5.10
N TYR A 339 26.63 -17.73 -4.44
CA TYR A 339 26.06 -16.38 -4.34
C TYR A 339 24.59 -16.37 -3.90
N ALA A 340 24.16 -17.38 -3.13
CA ALA A 340 22.79 -17.45 -2.64
C ALA A 340 22.50 -16.29 -1.69
N GLY A 341 21.42 -15.56 -1.96
CA GLY A 341 20.97 -14.45 -1.12
C GLY A 341 19.77 -14.82 -0.26
N ARG A 342 19.40 -13.92 0.66
CA ARG A 342 18.21 -14.02 1.51
C ARG A 342 17.55 -12.66 1.71
N ALA A 343 16.26 -12.70 1.99
CA ALA A 343 15.51 -11.57 2.53
C ALA A 343 14.92 -11.96 3.89
N TYR A 344 14.95 -11.03 4.83
CA TYR A 344 14.47 -11.19 6.20
C TYR A 344 13.34 -10.18 6.44
N LEU A 345 12.20 -10.66 6.92
CA LEU A 345 11.08 -9.82 7.32
C LEU A 345 11.00 -9.82 8.84
N TYR A 346 10.89 -8.63 9.42
CA TYR A 346 10.79 -8.40 10.86
C TYR A 346 9.48 -7.69 11.16
N TYR A 347 8.69 -8.27 12.06
CA TYR A 347 7.43 -7.65 12.47
C TYR A 347 7.64 -6.53 13.49
N GLY A 348 6.86 -5.47 13.33
CA GLY A 348 6.64 -4.43 14.31
C GLY A 348 5.97 -4.96 15.58
N SER A 349 5.97 -4.14 16.63
CA SER A 349 5.21 -4.41 17.86
C SER A 349 5.21 -3.15 18.72
N SER A 350 4.40 -3.10 19.78
CA SER A 350 4.49 -2.03 20.81
C SER A 350 5.87 -1.76 21.43
N MET A 351 6.89 -2.59 21.15
CA MET A 351 8.28 -2.42 21.57
C MET A 351 9.24 -2.18 20.39
N GLY A 352 8.73 -1.94 19.19
CA GLY A 352 9.48 -1.97 17.93
C GLY A 352 9.84 -3.39 17.48
N LEU A 353 10.89 -3.49 16.66
CA LEU A 353 11.44 -4.76 16.19
C LEU A 353 12.19 -5.52 17.31
N ARG A 354 12.35 -6.84 17.17
CA ARG A 354 13.09 -7.67 18.13
C ARG A 354 14.10 -8.60 17.46
N SER A 355 15.29 -8.72 18.07
CA SER A 355 16.33 -9.65 17.63
C SER A 355 15.90 -11.11 17.77
N GLY A 356 16.22 -11.94 16.77
CA GLY A 356 15.93 -13.39 16.77
C GLY A 356 14.43 -13.71 16.71
N GLN A 357 13.63 -12.74 16.25
CA GLN A 357 12.21 -12.86 16.00
C GLN A 357 11.91 -12.42 14.56
N GLU A 358 12.76 -12.83 13.61
CA GLU A 358 12.38 -12.86 12.20
C GLU A 358 11.28 -13.93 12.00
N PRO A 359 9.99 -13.54 11.90
CA PRO A 359 8.90 -14.49 11.64
C PRO A 359 9.11 -15.23 10.31
N TRP A 360 9.84 -14.62 9.39
CA TRP A 360 9.98 -15.09 8.03
C TRP A 360 11.36 -14.79 7.48
N THR A 361 11.91 -15.80 6.80
CA THR A 361 13.13 -15.69 6.02
C THR A 361 12.87 -16.36 4.69
N TYR A 362 13.18 -15.65 3.61
CA TYR A 362 13.06 -16.17 2.26
C TYR A 362 14.45 -16.44 1.70
N GLU A 363 14.66 -17.71 1.37
CA GLU A 363 15.91 -18.21 0.81
C GLU A 363 15.62 -19.14 -0.35
N ARG A 364 16.45 -19.05 -1.39
CA ARG A 364 16.34 -19.94 -2.54
C ARG A 364 17.74 -20.27 -3.04
N ALA A 365 18.24 -21.43 -2.66
CA ALA A 365 19.62 -21.86 -2.93
C ALA A 365 20.01 -21.89 -4.41
N SER A 366 19.04 -21.90 -5.34
CA SER A 366 19.28 -21.85 -6.77
C SER A 366 19.30 -20.43 -7.36
N VAL A 367 19.00 -19.39 -6.57
CA VAL A 367 18.88 -18.00 -7.04
C VAL A 367 19.95 -17.16 -6.38
N GLN A 368 20.71 -16.42 -7.20
CA GLN A 368 21.84 -15.64 -6.72
C GLN A 368 21.38 -14.23 -6.34
N TYR A 369 22.08 -13.59 -5.41
CA TYR A 369 21.83 -12.20 -5.01
C TYR A 369 20.38 -11.89 -4.64
N LEU A 370 19.62 -12.88 -4.14
CA LEU A 370 18.28 -12.68 -3.61
C LEU A 370 18.33 -11.68 -2.46
N GLY A 371 17.47 -10.66 -2.47
CA GLY A 371 17.54 -9.55 -1.52
C GLY A 371 18.60 -8.49 -1.87
N LYS A 372 19.11 -8.48 -3.12
CA LYS A 372 19.92 -7.35 -3.62
C LYS A 372 19.12 -6.05 -3.60
N HIS A 373 17.81 -6.13 -3.81
CA HIS A 373 16.86 -5.05 -3.65
C HIS A 373 15.59 -5.59 -2.98
N VAL A 374 15.04 -4.85 -2.02
CA VAL A 374 13.79 -5.16 -1.34
C VAL A 374 12.97 -3.88 -1.23
N ALA A 375 11.65 -3.99 -1.37
CA ALA A 375 10.73 -2.86 -1.28
C ALA A 375 9.35 -3.31 -0.77
N GLY A 376 8.58 -2.38 -0.19
CA GLY A 376 7.15 -2.55 -0.02
C GLY A 376 6.43 -2.31 -1.35
N ALA A 377 5.47 -3.16 -1.71
CA ALA A 377 4.65 -2.98 -2.90
C ALA A 377 3.39 -2.13 -2.64
N GLY A 378 3.03 -1.94 -1.36
CA GLY A 378 1.69 -1.53 -0.96
C GLY A 378 0.73 -2.71 -0.97
N ASP A 379 -0.57 -2.46 -0.90
CA ASP A 379 -1.63 -3.47 -1.00
C ASP A 379 -2.02 -3.63 -2.49
N VAL A 380 -1.34 -4.52 -3.21
CA VAL A 380 -1.50 -4.67 -4.67
C VAL A 380 -2.70 -5.53 -5.04
N ASP A 381 -3.20 -6.34 -4.10
CA ASP A 381 -4.39 -7.18 -4.28
C ASP A 381 -5.65 -6.71 -3.53
N GLY A 382 -5.53 -5.63 -2.76
CA GLY A 382 -6.61 -4.94 -2.06
C GLY A 382 -7.18 -5.76 -0.92
N ASP A 383 -6.37 -6.65 -0.36
CA ASP A 383 -6.75 -7.57 0.70
C ASP A 383 -6.60 -6.94 2.11
N GLY A 384 -6.06 -5.71 2.18
CA GLY A 384 -5.91 -4.94 3.41
C GLY A 384 -4.63 -5.25 4.20
N PHE A 385 -3.69 -5.98 3.61
CA PHE A 385 -2.32 -6.13 4.09
C PHE A 385 -1.35 -5.50 3.09
N ALA A 386 -0.18 -5.09 3.55
CA ALA A 386 0.88 -4.71 2.63
C ALA A 386 1.57 -5.94 2.02
N ASP A 387 2.04 -5.78 0.79
CA ASP A 387 2.76 -6.77 0.00
C ASP A 387 4.22 -6.34 -0.21
N LEU A 388 5.06 -7.28 -0.65
CA LEU A 388 6.51 -7.13 -0.68
C LEU A 388 7.09 -7.47 -2.06
N LEU A 389 8.16 -6.75 -2.42
CA LEU A 389 8.98 -7.00 -3.60
C LEU A 389 10.37 -7.44 -3.18
N ILE A 390 10.85 -8.54 -3.75
CA ILE A 390 12.20 -9.07 -3.50
C ILE A 390 12.87 -9.34 -4.84
N ASN A 391 13.95 -8.62 -5.12
CA ASN A 391 14.72 -8.83 -6.33
C ASN A 391 15.75 -9.96 -6.16
N ALA A 392 16.04 -10.64 -7.25
CA ALA A 392 17.04 -11.68 -7.34
C ALA A 392 17.67 -11.72 -8.74
N VAL A 393 18.94 -12.11 -8.82
CA VAL A 393 19.70 -12.17 -10.08
C VAL A 393 20.02 -13.62 -10.41
N TYR A 394 19.74 -14.05 -11.64
CA TYR A 394 20.11 -15.39 -12.11
C TYR A 394 21.26 -15.32 -13.12
N THR A 395 22.47 -15.68 -12.69
CA THR A 395 23.69 -15.59 -13.53
C THR A 395 24.10 -16.90 -14.21
N HIS A 396 23.38 -18.02 -13.99
CA HIS A 396 23.88 -19.34 -14.42
C HIS A 396 23.83 -19.56 -15.95
N TYR A 397 23.10 -18.74 -16.69
CA TYR A 397 23.09 -18.74 -18.15
C TYR A 397 23.23 -17.31 -18.65
N TRP A 398 24.15 -17.08 -19.59
CA TRP A 398 24.12 -15.86 -20.40
C TRP A 398 22.94 -15.96 -21.39
N PRO A 399 22.08 -14.93 -21.49
CA PRO A 399 22.13 -13.64 -20.78
C PRO A 399 21.62 -13.70 -19.33
N GLU A 400 22.25 -12.90 -18.45
CA GLU A 400 21.79 -12.66 -17.07
C GLU A 400 20.29 -12.31 -17.07
N GLN A 401 19.54 -12.90 -16.14
CA GLN A 401 18.12 -12.58 -15.97
C GLN A 401 17.87 -12.08 -14.55
N ASP A 402 17.34 -10.87 -14.44
CA ASP A 402 16.89 -10.29 -13.19
C ASP A 402 15.40 -10.54 -13.00
N TRP A 403 15.04 -10.98 -11.81
CA TRP A 403 13.67 -11.29 -11.44
C TRP A 403 13.28 -10.55 -10.17
N THR A 404 12.07 -10.01 -10.16
CA THR A 404 11.41 -9.50 -8.97
C THR A 404 10.31 -10.48 -8.57
N ILE A 405 10.29 -10.84 -7.30
CA ILE A 405 9.30 -11.71 -6.68
C ILE A 405 8.34 -10.82 -5.89
N LEU A 406 7.05 -10.87 -6.23
CA LEU A 406 5.98 -10.29 -5.43
C LEU A 406 5.52 -11.31 -4.37
N GLN A 407 5.52 -10.94 -3.10
CA GLN A 407 5.01 -11.76 -1.99
C GLN A 407 3.83 -11.03 -1.35
N HIS A 408 2.66 -11.67 -1.33
CA HIS A 408 1.48 -11.07 -0.71
C HIS A 408 1.56 -11.14 0.82
N GLY A 409 0.98 -10.15 1.50
CA GLY A 409 0.73 -10.16 2.93
C GLY A 409 -0.22 -11.30 3.34
N ASN A 410 -0.11 -11.73 4.60
CA ASN A 410 -1.04 -12.68 5.24
C ASN A 410 -1.42 -13.97 4.45
N ASP A 411 -0.53 -14.49 3.61
CA ASP A 411 -0.75 -15.69 2.76
C ASP A 411 -2.04 -15.62 1.88
N GLY A 412 -2.46 -14.42 1.47
CA GLY A 412 -3.57 -14.17 0.51
C GLY A 412 -4.99 -14.26 1.08
N GLY A 413 -5.15 -14.31 2.41
CA GLY A 413 -6.45 -14.23 3.07
C GLY A 413 -6.77 -12.79 3.48
N GLY A 414 -7.52 -12.05 2.66
CA GLY A 414 -7.82 -10.63 2.94
C GLY A 414 -8.64 -10.34 4.19
N ARG A 415 -8.46 -9.14 4.74
CA ARG A 415 -9.33 -8.51 5.74
C ARG A 415 -10.65 -8.12 5.08
N LEU A 416 -11.76 -8.49 5.71
CA LEU A 416 -13.07 -8.12 5.21
C LEU A 416 -13.33 -6.62 5.41
N ALA A 417 -13.20 -5.84 4.35
CA ALA A 417 -13.71 -4.46 4.30
C ALA A 417 -15.24 -4.46 4.09
N LEU A 418 -15.99 -4.70 5.17
CA LEU A 418 -17.44 -4.79 5.15
C LEU A 418 -18.10 -3.41 5.03
N ALA A 419 -18.51 -3.05 3.82
CA ALA A 419 -19.34 -1.87 3.62
C ALA A 419 -20.80 -2.15 4.04
N ARG A 420 -21.35 -1.31 4.91
CA ARG A 420 -22.77 -1.38 5.35
C ARG A 420 -23.50 -0.11 4.94
N GLN A 421 -24.77 -0.25 4.54
CA GLN A 421 -25.67 0.88 4.35
C GLN A 421 -26.74 0.89 5.46
N THR A 422 -26.94 2.04 6.11
CA THR A 422 -27.97 2.24 7.12
C THR A 422 -28.86 3.44 6.78
N ARG A 423 -29.94 3.59 7.55
CA ARG A 423 -30.92 4.66 7.34
C ARG A 423 -30.32 6.04 7.55
N GLY A 424 -30.84 7.02 6.81
CA GLY A 424 -30.46 8.44 6.90
C GLY A 424 -30.97 9.16 8.14
N ASP A 425 -31.64 8.46 9.05
CA ASP A 425 -32.10 8.98 10.34
C ASP A 425 -31.05 8.85 11.46
N GLY A 426 -29.86 8.32 11.15
CA GLY A 426 -28.79 8.09 12.14
C GLY A 426 -28.93 6.79 12.92
N SER A 427 -29.99 6.00 12.67
CA SER A 427 -30.13 4.69 13.32
C SER A 427 -29.18 3.66 12.71
N PRO A 428 -28.71 2.67 13.49
CA PRO A 428 -27.90 1.56 12.98
C PRO A 428 -28.71 0.57 12.13
N THR A 429 -29.95 0.91 11.77
CA THR A 429 -30.85 0.04 11.02
C THR A 429 -30.34 -0.12 9.59
N VAL A 430 -29.95 -1.34 9.22
CA VAL A 430 -29.48 -1.67 7.87
C VAL A 430 -30.59 -1.48 6.84
N VAL A 431 -30.25 -0.86 5.72
CA VAL A 431 -31.12 -0.76 4.55
C VAL A 431 -30.76 -1.91 3.61
N GLN A 432 -31.72 -2.75 3.27
CA GLN A 432 -31.50 -3.80 2.27
C GLN A 432 -31.37 -3.19 0.87
N PRO A 433 -30.80 -3.90 -0.12
CA PRO A 433 -30.80 -3.44 -1.51
C PRO A 433 -32.21 -3.08 -2.00
N TRP A 434 -32.33 -1.96 -2.73
CA TRP A 434 -33.60 -1.34 -3.14
C TRP A 434 -34.50 -0.86 -1.97
N GLY A 435 -34.00 -0.92 -0.74
CA GLY A 435 -34.67 -0.43 0.44
C GLY A 435 -34.73 1.10 0.47
N ARG A 436 -35.62 1.63 1.31
CA ARG A 436 -35.78 3.06 1.54
C ARG A 436 -35.01 3.50 2.77
N SER A 437 -34.26 4.59 2.63
CA SER A 437 -33.39 5.12 3.68
C SER A 437 -34.11 5.98 4.74
N THR A 438 -35.43 6.17 4.61
CA THR A 438 -36.31 6.93 5.53
C THR A 438 -36.11 8.45 5.52
N ARG A 439 -35.08 8.96 4.86
CA ARG A 439 -34.85 10.36 4.49
C ARG A 439 -34.27 10.47 3.07
N ASP A 440 -34.07 11.69 2.61
CA ASP A 440 -33.25 12.08 1.45
C ASP A 440 -31.74 11.86 1.66
N SER A 441 -31.37 10.98 2.60
CA SER A 441 -30.00 10.62 2.92
C SER A 441 -29.90 9.15 3.30
N PHE A 442 -28.70 8.59 3.28
CA PHE A 442 -28.37 7.28 3.86
C PHE A 442 -26.98 7.32 4.47
N ALA A 443 -26.69 6.43 5.42
CA ALA A 443 -25.35 6.30 5.96
C ALA A 443 -24.61 5.15 5.29
N VAL A 444 -23.32 5.35 5.04
CA VAL A 444 -22.38 4.27 4.71
C VAL A 444 -21.41 4.12 5.86
N LEU A 445 -21.22 2.88 6.29
CA LEU A 445 -20.18 2.50 7.22
C LEU A 445 -19.15 1.65 6.50
N LEU A 446 -17.87 1.94 6.73
CA LEU A 446 -16.75 1.16 6.23
C LEU A 446 -15.75 0.95 7.36
N HIS A 447 -15.34 -0.30 7.55
CA HIS A 447 -14.32 -0.65 8.54
C HIS A 447 -12.94 -0.32 7.98
N ALA A 448 -12.17 0.51 8.69
CA ALA A 448 -10.88 1.00 8.28
C ALA A 448 -9.74 0.32 9.02
N VAL A 449 -8.82 -0.23 8.24
CA VAL A 449 -7.48 -0.71 8.63
C VAL A 449 -6.49 0.01 7.71
N ASN A 450 -5.28 0.32 8.19
CA ASN A 450 -4.28 0.98 7.37
C ASN A 450 -3.22 -0.05 6.94
N PRO A 451 -2.96 -0.23 5.63
CA PRO A 451 -1.97 -1.21 5.15
C PRO A 451 -0.53 -0.86 5.56
N LEU A 452 -0.27 0.34 6.09
CA LEU A 452 1.04 0.73 6.64
C LEU A 452 1.14 0.55 8.17
N GLY A 453 0.12 -0.04 8.82
CA GLY A 453 0.07 -0.24 10.27
C GLY A 453 -0.80 0.82 10.95
N ARG A 454 -0.17 1.76 11.66
CA ARG A 454 -0.87 2.94 12.19
C ARG A 454 -0.90 4.07 11.19
N GLY A 455 -1.94 4.89 11.30
CA GLY A 455 -2.02 6.15 10.58
C GLY A 455 -3.45 6.64 10.51
N ARG A 456 -3.72 7.60 9.62
CA ARG A 456 -5.04 8.22 9.55
C ARG A 456 -5.81 7.73 8.35
N ALA A 457 -7.11 7.52 8.53
CA ALA A 457 -8.05 7.18 7.47
C ALA A 457 -9.27 8.09 7.48
N ARG A 458 -9.88 8.27 6.31
CA ARG A 458 -11.16 8.95 6.14
C ARG A 458 -11.97 8.32 5.02
N LEU A 459 -13.29 8.48 5.07
CA LEU A 459 -14.19 7.85 4.11
C LEU A 459 -14.45 8.77 2.91
N GLN A 460 -14.39 8.19 1.70
CA GLN A 460 -14.90 8.81 0.48
C GLN A 460 -16.09 8.01 -0.04
N LEU A 461 -17.19 8.71 -0.33
CA LEU A 461 -18.44 8.15 -0.83
C LEU A 461 -18.77 8.73 -2.21
N GLN A 462 -19.24 7.88 -3.13
CA GLN A 462 -19.82 8.31 -4.39
C GLN A 462 -21.18 7.64 -4.60
N ALA A 463 -22.20 8.43 -4.93
CA ALA A 463 -23.55 7.97 -5.27
C ALA A 463 -23.91 8.42 -6.70
N CYS A 464 -24.44 7.51 -7.51
CA CYS A 464 -24.82 7.77 -8.90
C CYS A 464 -26.25 7.31 -9.17
N PRO A 465 -26.96 7.94 -10.12
CA PRO A 465 -28.21 7.40 -10.64
C PRO A 465 -28.01 6.00 -11.27
N PRO A 466 -29.05 5.16 -11.33
CA PRO A 466 -28.99 3.85 -11.98
C PRO A 466 -28.59 3.95 -13.46
N GLY A 467 -27.88 2.95 -13.96
CA GLY A 467 -27.37 2.93 -15.34
C GLY A 467 -26.25 3.93 -15.65
N THR A 468 -25.86 4.78 -14.70
CA THR A 468 -24.74 5.73 -14.86
C THR A 468 -23.43 5.06 -14.40
N PRO A 469 -22.36 5.07 -15.21
CA PRO A 469 -21.03 4.66 -14.76
C PRO A 469 -20.54 5.50 -13.58
N PHE A 470 -19.84 4.90 -12.62
CA PHE A 470 -19.18 5.66 -11.56
C PHE A 470 -18.14 6.62 -12.17
N GLY A 471 -17.97 7.80 -11.57
CA GLY A 471 -17.10 8.86 -12.11
C GLY A 471 -17.76 9.77 -13.16
N HIS A 472 -18.98 9.48 -13.60
CA HIS A 472 -19.72 10.37 -14.50
C HIS A 472 -20.13 11.68 -13.79
N ALA A 473 -20.29 12.78 -14.54
CA ALA A 473 -20.62 14.10 -13.99
C ALA A 473 -21.98 14.18 -13.27
N SER A 474 -22.88 13.21 -13.48
CA SER A 474 -24.16 13.11 -12.74
C SER A 474 -24.03 12.36 -11.41
N CYS A 475 -22.88 11.76 -11.13
CA CYS A 475 -22.56 11.21 -9.83
C CYS A 475 -22.25 12.33 -8.84
N GLN A 476 -22.66 12.15 -7.60
CA GLN A 476 -22.28 13.00 -6.50
C GLN A 476 -21.24 12.28 -5.65
N ALA A 477 -20.18 12.98 -5.26
CA ALA A 477 -19.13 12.45 -4.41
C ALA A 477 -18.94 13.35 -3.19
N TYR A 478 -18.53 12.75 -2.09
CA TYR A 478 -18.22 13.42 -0.85
C TYR A 478 -17.04 12.72 -0.19
N THR A 479 -16.13 13.52 0.35
CA THR A 479 -15.00 13.05 1.14
C THR A 479 -15.14 13.65 2.52
N ALA A 480 -15.05 12.80 3.55
CA ALA A 480 -15.05 13.25 4.93
C ALA A 480 -13.98 14.33 5.17
N ALA A 481 -14.33 15.39 5.89
CA ALA A 481 -13.40 16.48 6.14
C ALA A 481 -12.29 16.09 7.11
N ASN A 482 -12.62 15.28 8.12
CA ASN A 482 -11.72 14.95 9.21
C ASN A 482 -11.04 13.60 8.97
N TRP A 483 -9.75 13.57 9.29
CA TRP A 483 -8.99 12.36 9.46
C TRP A 483 -9.31 11.69 10.79
N THR A 484 -9.36 10.35 10.81
CA THR A 484 -9.56 9.53 12.01
C THR A 484 -8.36 8.61 12.18
N GLU A 485 -7.82 8.55 13.39
CA GLU A 485 -6.72 7.64 13.72
C GLU A 485 -7.14 6.17 13.63
N VAL A 486 -6.32 5.37 12.95
CA VAL A 486 -6.39 3.90 12.89
C VAL A 486 -5.20 3.40 13.69
N VAL A 487 -5.46 2.93 14.92
CA VAL A 487 -4.41 2.74 15.93
C VAL A 487 -4.03 1.28 16.17
N ASP A 488 -4.78 0.31 15.69
CA ASP A 488 -4.43 -1.10 15.91
C ASP A 488 -5.08 -2.02 14.86
N ALA A 489 -4.72 -3.30 14.94
CA ALA A 489 -5.28 -4.39 14.16
C ALA A 489 -6.81 -4.47 14.16
N ALA A 490 -7.48 -3.94 15.19
CA ALA A 490 -8.93 -3.99 15.29
C ALA A 490 -9.61 -2.95 14.39
N GLY A 491 -8.85 -1.99 13.84
CA GLY A 491 -9.36 -0.96 12.94
C GLY A 491 -10.38 -0.02 13.58
N VAL A 492 -11.04 0.79 12.75
CA VAL A 492 -12.09 1.72 13.17
C VAL A 492 -13.24 1.76 12.18
N ASP A 493 -14.48 1.73 12.68
CA ASP A 493 -15.65 1.93 11.82
C ASP A 493 -15.82 3.41 11.50
N LEU A 494 -15.64 3.78 10.23
CA LEU A 494 -15.94 5.11 9.71
C LEU A 494 -17.37 5.14 9.19
N ALA A 495 -18.11 6.22 9.48
CA ALA A 495 -19.49 6.38 9.07
C ALA A 495 -19.72 7.75 8.45
N GLU A 496 -20.31 7.80 7.25
CA GLU A 496 -20.67 9.05 6.58
C GLU A 496 -22.11 9.06 6.12
N MET A 497 -22.75 10.23 6.27
CA MET A 497 -24.12 10.48 5.85
C MET A 497 -24.14 11.17 4.49
N ALA A 498 -24.83 10.55 3.52
CA ALA A 498 -25.07 11.11 2.20
C ALA A 498 -26.26 12.07 2.19
N GLU A 499 -26.10 13.30 2.68
CA GLU A 499 -27.21 14.26 2.86
C GLU A 499 -27.59 15.07 1.61
N TRP A 500 -26.88 14.88 0.49
CA TRP A 500 -26.99 15.69 -0.74
C TRP A 500 -27.83 15.04 -1.85
N LEU A 501 -28.59 13.99 -1.53
CA LEU A 501 -29.33 13.20 -2.50
C LEU A 501 -30.73 13.76 -2.75
N GLN A 502 -31.28 13.48 -3.92
CA GLN A 502 -32.65 13.85 -4.25
C GLN A 502 -33.64 12.88 -3.61
N GLU A 503 -34.71 13.43 -3.03
CA GLU A 503 -35.80 12.64 -2.47
C GLU A 503 -36.45 11.72 -3.53
N ASP A 504 -36.90 10.55 -3.09
CA ASP A 504 -37.51 9.47 -3.87
C ASP A 504 -36.68 8.91 -5.03
N THR A 505 -35.39 9.25 -5.10
CA THR A 505 -34.48 8.85 -6.17
C THR A 505 -33.72 7.57 -5.81
N LEU A 506 -33.56 6.68 -6.79
CA LEU A 506 -32.72 5.49 -6.66
C LEU A 506 -31.26 5.88 -6.89
N TYR A 507 -30.36 5.29 -6.11
CA TYR A 507 -28.93 5.45 -6.27
C TYR A 507 -28.24 4.10 -6.18
N ARG A 508 -27.16 3.97 -6.96
CA ARG A 508 -26.06 3.05 -6.68
C ARG A 508 -24.95 3.82 -5.98
N TRP A 509 -24.21 3.18 -5.08
CA TRP A 509 -23.12 3.83 -4.37
C TRP A 509 -21.88 2.94 -4.28
N ARG A 510 -20.75 3.59 -4.06
CA ARG A 510 -19.48 2.96 -3.69
C ARG A 510 -18.77 3.84 -2.68
N ALA A 511 -18.03 3.22 -1.77
CA ALA A 511 -17.22 3.92 -0.79
C ALA A 511 -15.81 3.33 -0.75
N ARG A 512 -14.82 4.15 -0.42
CA ARG A 512 -13.45 3.70 -0.17
C ARG A 512 -12.85 4.46 1.01
N LEU A 513 -11.77 3.90 1.53
CA LEU A 513 -10.91 4.57 2.48
C LEU A 513 -9.89 5.41 1.72
N LEU A 514 -9.61 6.59 2.25
CA LEU A 514 -8.42 7.36 1.92
C LEU A 514 -7.49 7.26 3.12
N TYR A 515 -6.20 7.09 2.87
CA TYR A 515 -5.15 7.04 3.88
C TYR A 515 -4.29 8.28 3.77
N ASP A 516 -3.80 8.73 4.92
CA ASP A 516 -2.82 9.79 5.00
C ASP A 516 -1.43 9.20 4.77
N SER A 517 -1.13 8.95 3.50
CA SER A 517 0.09 8.30 3.05
C SER A 517 0.56 8.95 1.76
N PRO A 518 1.86 9.24 1.61
CA PRO A 518 2.42 9.71 0.35
C PRO A 518 2.53 8.59 -0.69
N PHE A 519 2.45 7.33 -0.27
CA PHE A 519 2.61 6.16 -1.16
C PHE A 519 1.26 5.62 -1.62
N ASN A 520 0.36 5.35 -0.67
CA ASN A 520 -0.91 4.66 -0.91
C ASN A 520 -2.08 5.46 -0.34
N PRO A 521 -2.44 6.61 -0.95
CA PRO A 521 -3.44 7.52 -0.38
C PRO A 521 -4.88 7.00 -0.48
N ARG A 522 -5.11 5.87 -1.18
CA ARG A 522 -6.43 5.34 -1.51
C ARG A 522 -6.47 3.83 -1.32
N GLY A 523 -7.55 3.35 -0.73
CA GLY A 523 -7.94 1.94 -0.76
C GLY A 523 -8.97 1.64 -1.86
N PRO A 524 -9.30 0.36 -2.07
CA PRO A 524 -10.18 -0.08 -3.14
C PRO A 524 -11.63 0.39 -2.93
N TRP A 525 -12.38 0.46 -4.04
CA TRP A 525 -13.79 0.79 -3.99
C TRP A 525 -14.65 -0.38 -3.51
N HIS A 526 -15.27 -0.21 -2.34
CA HIS A 526 -16.24 -1.14 -1.77
C HIS A 526 -17.67 -0.75 -2.10
N ARG A 527 -18.54 -1.76 -2.08
CA ARG A 527 -19.99 -1.65 -2.26
C ARG A 527 -20.69 -2.60 -1.30
N PHE A 528 -22.00 -2.45 -1.17
CA PHE A 528 -22.80 -3.40 -0.40
C PHE A 528 -22.64 -4.84 -0.95
N LEU A 529 -22.33 -5.79 -0.07
CA LEU A 529 -22.16 -7.20 -0.43
C LEU A 529 -23.47 -7.78 -1.00
N GLY A 530 -23.41 -8.31 -2.22
CA GLY A 530 -24.52 -9.05 -2.85
C GLY A 530 -25.16 -8.41 -4.08
N GLN A 531 -24.59 -7.37 -4.68
CA GLN A 531 -25.14 -6.71 -5.89
C GLN A 531 -24.11 -6.59 -7.02
N GLY A 532 -24.45 -7.13 -8.19
CA GLY A 532 -23.84 -6.84 -9.50
C GLY A 532 -24.76 -6.04 -10.43
N GLN A 533 -25.82 -5.41 -9.89
CA GLN A 533 -26.91 -4.74 -10.64
C GLN A 533 -27.09 -3.27 -10.22
N GLU A 534 -27.90 -2.53 -10.98
CA GLU A 534 -27.80 -1.07 -11.18
C GLU A 534 -28.25 -0.14 -10.03
N ALA A 535 -28.78 -0.62 -8.89
CA ALA A 535 -29.30 0.25 -7.82
C ALA A 535 -29.23 -0.39 -6.42
N ASP A 536 -28.78 0.39 -5.43
CA ASP A 536 -28.49 -0.07 -4.05
C ASP A 536 -29.49 0.47 -3.02
N VAL A 537 -29.86 1.75 -3.09
CA VAL A 537 -30.70 2.43 -2.10
C VAL A 537 -31.64 3.44 -2.74
N ARG A 538 -32.85 3.59 -2.19
CA ARG A 538 -33.74 4.71 -2.51
C ARG A 538 -33.66 5.74 -1.39
N ALA A 539 -33.14 6.92 -1.70
CA ALA A 539 -33.30 8.10 -0.86
C ALA A 539 -34.79 8.45 -0.90
N GLY A 540 -35.44 8.55 0.25
CA GLY A 540 -36.87 8.80 0.30
C GLY A 540 -37.39 8.72 1.73
N ARG A 541 -38.27 9.67 2.08
CA ARG A 541 -38.94 9.63 3.36
C ARG A 541 -39.79 8.38 3.46
N LEU A 542 -39.72 7.69 4.59
CA LEU A 542 -40.87 6.86 4.96
C LEU A 542 -42.04 7.84 5.08
N ALA A 543 -43.21 7.46 4.56
CA ALA A 543 -44.42 8.21 4.89
C ALA A 543 -44.44 8.36 6.41
N THR A 544 -44.53 9.60 6.89
CA THR A 544 -44.44 9.98 8.33
C THR A 544 -45.43 9.22 9.23
N ASP A 545 -46.33 8.44 8.62
CA ASP A 545 -47.50 7.88 9.25
C ASP A 545 -47.54 6.35 9.17
N LEU A 546 -46.43 5.65 8.86
CA LEU A 546 -46.43 4.18 8.97
C LEU A 546 -46.46 3.75 10.44
N ARG A 547 -47.67 3.73 11.02
CA ARG A 547 -47.93 3.14 12.34
C ARG A 547 -48.10 1.64 12.17
N ILE A 548 -47.20 0.88 12.78
CA ILE A 548 -47.35 -0.57 12.93
C ILE A 548 -48.01 -0.80 14.29
N THR A 549 -49.19 -1.41 14.30
CA THR A 549 -49.86 -1.84 15.54
C THR A 549 -49.93 -3.35 15.55
N MET A 550 -49.39 -3.97 16.60
CA MET A 550 -49.53 -5.40 16.85
C MET A 550 -50.65 -5.61 17.86
N THR A 551 -51.67 -6.38 17.47
CA THR A 551 -52.71 -6.84 18.40
C THR A 551 -52.64 -8.35 18.49
N MET A 552 -52.31 -8.85 19.69
CA MET A 552 -52.37 -10.28 20.01
C MET A 552 -53.77 -10.62 20.52
N MET A 553 -54.32 -11.73 20.02
CA MET A 553 -55.50 -12.35 20.59
C MET A 553 -55.20 -13.82 20.88
N PRO A 554 -55.65 -14.34 22.04
CA PRO A 554 -56.49 -13.69 23.05
C PRO A 554 -55.73 -12.87 24.10
N THR A 555 -56.42 -11.88 24.68
CA THR A 555 -55.94 -11.05 25.81
C THR A 555 -56.21 -11.68 27.18
N GLU A 556 -56.59 -12.96 27.21
CA GLU A 556 -56.88 -13.76 28.40
C GLU A 556 -55.91 -14.95 28.49
N GLU A 557 -55.82 -15.55 29.67
CA GLU A 557 -54.94 -16.69 29.95
C GLU A 557 -55.32 -17.91 29.09
N LEU A 558 -54.33 -18.47 28.37
CA LEU A 558 -54.51 -19.56 27.41
C LEU A 558 -54.17 -20.92 28.01
N THR A 559 -55.03 -21.91 27.80
CA THR A 559 -54.69 -23.33 28.03
C THR A 559 -54.04 -23.94 26.78
N LEU A 560 -52.81 -24.43 26.92
CA LEU A 560 -52.02 -25.01 25.82
C LEU A 560 -52.47 -26.43 25.44
N PRO A 561 -52.30 -26.84 24.15
CA PRO A 561 -51.82 -26.03 23.04
C PRO A 561 -52.92 -25.09 22.51
N ALA A 562 -52.57 -23.81 22.33
CA ALA A 562 -53.50 -22.79 21.87
C ALA A 562 -52.98 -22.18 20.57
N GLN A 563 -53.89 -21.99 19.60
CA GLN A 563 -53.59 -21.19 18.43
C GLN A 563 -53.70 -19.71 18.82
N ILE A 564 -52.62 -18.96 18.60
CA ILE A 564 -52.59 -17.51 18.74
C ILE A 564 -52.62 -16.90 17.35
N THR A 565 -53.43 -15.86 17.23
CA THR A 565 -53.51 -15.08 16.00
C THR A 565 -53.09 -13.67 16.34
N TYR A 566 -52.08 -13.17 15.63
CA TYR A 566 -51.69 -11.77 15.70
C TYR A 566 -51.93 -11.11 14.37
N THR A 567 -52.44 -9.89 14.44
CA THR A 567 -52.65 -9.07 13.25
C THR A 567 -51.63 -7.93 13.28
N LEU A 568 -50.77 -7.90 12.27
CA LEU A 568 -49.91 -6.78 11.97
C LEU A 568 -50.67 -5.88 11.00
N SER A 569 -51.04 -4.69 11.47
CA SER A 569 -51.68 -3.68 10.62
C SER A 569 -50.69 -2.56 10.32
N TYR A 570 -50.55 -2.25 9.04
CA TYR A 570 -49.77 -1.12 8.53
C TYR A 570 -50.71 -0.14 7.81
N VAL A 571 -50.54 1.14 8.12
CA VAL A 571 -51.33 2.24 7.55
C VAL A 571 -50.34 3.26 7.01
N ALA A 572 -50.40 3.57 5.71
CA ALA A 572 -49.71 4.74 5.17
C ALA A 572 -50.60 5.99 5.33
N ALA A 573 -50.01 7.18 5.41
CA ALA A 573 -50.72 8.46 5.52
C ALA A 573 -51.88 8.55 4.51
N GLY A 574 -53.13 8.51 5.00
CA GLY A 574 -54.33 8.60 4.16
C GLY A 574 -54.65 7.37 3.28
N GLY A 575 -53.93 6.27 3.43
CA GLY A 575 -54.17 5.01 2.73
C GLY A 575 -55.04 4.03 3.52
N PRO A 576 -55.68 3.04 2.86
CA PRO A 576 -56.38 1.97 3.55
C PRO A 576 -55.40 1.12 4.37
N ALA A 577 -55.82 0.70 5.56
CA ALA A 577 -55.06 -0.26 6.35
C ALA A 577 -54.95 -1.59 5.60
N ALA A 578 -53.73 -2.11 5.46
CA ALA A 578 -53.51 -3.46 4.99
C ALA A 578 -52.98 -4.28 6.17
N GLY A 579 -53.60 -5.44 6.38
CA GLY A 579 -53.32 -6.31 7.51
C GLY A 579 -52.76 -7.64 7.05
N VAL A 580 -51.71 -8.12 7.72
CA VAL A 580 -51.27 -9.51 7.61
C VAL A 580 -51.70 -10.22 8.89
N VAL A 581 -52.45 -11.30 8.70
CA VAL A 581 -52.87 -12.19 9.79
C VAL A 581 -51.87 -13.33 9.85
N ILE A 582 -51.16 -13.43 10.96
CA ILE A 582 -50.27 -14.55 11.21
C ILE A 582 -50.90 -15.40 12.31
N SER A 583 -51.02 -16.69 12.03
CA SER A 583 -51.49 -17.69 12.97
C SER A 583 -50.31 -18.55 13.37
N ASP A 584 -50.11 -18.72 14.66
CA ASP A 584 -49.11 -19.64 15.20
C ASP A 584 -49.76 -20.55 16.24
N ILE A 585 -49.19 -21.73 16.45
CA ILE A 585 -49.66 -22.69 17.46
C ILE A 585 -48.60 -22.73 18.55
N LEU A 586 -48.97 -22.30 19.76
CA LEU A 586 -48.05 -22.40 20.89
C LEU A 586 -47.78 -23.88 21.20
N PRO A 587 -46.50 -24.28 21.30
CA PRO A 587 -46.13 -25.62 21.69
C PRO A 587 -46.60 -25.92 23.12
N ALA A 588 -46.72 -27.20 23.45
CA ALA A 588 -47.22 -27.65 24.76
C ALA A 588 -46.28 -27.29 25.94
N SER A 589 -45.05 -26.83 25.68
CA SER A 589 -44.12 -26.29 26.68
C SER A 589 -43.50 -24.99 26.17
N LEU A 590 -43.50 -23.95 27.01
CA LEU A 590 -42.97 -22.60 26.72
C LEU A 590 -41.55 -22.37 27.27
N ASP A 591 -40.81 -23.44 27.59
CA ASP A 591 -39.43 -23.32 28.04
C ASP A 591 -38.54 -22.85 26.88
N ASN A 592 -38.23 -21.55 26.85
CA ASN A 592 -37.34 -20.82 25.92
C ASN A 592 -37.95 -20.39 24.56
N VAL A 593 -38.84 -19.41 24.56
CA VAL A 593 -39.16 -18.63 23.34
C VAL A 593 -38.90 -17.15 23.65
N GLU A 594 -37.91 -16.54 22.98
CA GLU A 594 -37.69 -15.08 22.90
C GLU A 594 -38.68 -14.42 21.92
#